data_AF-A0AAF1KKZ0-F1
#
_entry.id   AF-A0AAF1KKZ0-F1
#
_cell.length_a   1.000
_cell.length_b   1.000
_cell.length_c   1.000
_cell.angle_alpha   90.00
_cell.angle_beta   90.00
_cell.angle_gamma   90.00
#
_symmetry.space_group_name_H-M   'P 1'
#
loop_
_entity.id
_entity.type
_entity.pdbx_description
1 polymer ?
#
loop_
_entity_poly.entity_id
_entity_poly.type
_entity_poly.pdbx_seq_one_letter_code
_entity_poly.pdbx_strand_id
1 'polypeptide(L)'
;MIPPARSFVFLPAHDQAPDPLNPRGGDAHGAFSLGESKYRDLYGPPGGSVTTFRFDNLGVLHHQSRRRTIFDAMERGGGNYDALVYFGHGFPGGLAHTGIDNDCVAQFAAQVRRHCTPSVKIILYACWAGEPGQFAYRVGQALAGWAQSGMAVFAHRQARHSYRNPLVYRFPSHHGAGGEPVHPIDDAWRHAMAHERNLIWAKFPFMTPEEIKQAIV
;
A
#
# COMPACT_ATOMS: atom_id res chain seq x y z
N MET A 1 4.78 13.10 -13.57
CA MET A 1 4.54 11.83 -12.87
C MET A 1 5.69 10.92 -13.22
N ILE A 2 6.35 10.34 -12.23
CA ILE A 2 7.45 9.38 -12.45
C ILE A 2 6.92 8.00 -12.07
N PRO A 3 6.48 7.18 -13.03
CA PRO A 3 5.93 5.85 -12.73
C PRO A 3 7.01 4.93 -12.15
N PRO A 4 6.64 3.92 -11.35
CA PRO A 4 7.59 2.93 -10.87
C PRO A 4 8.04 2.04 -12.04
N ALA A 5 9.34 1.74 -12.12
CA ALA A 5 9.85 0.77 -13.09
C ALA A 5 9.66 -0.67 -12.57
N ARG A 6 9.79 -0.86 -11.26
CA ARG A 6 9.61 -2.16 -10.60
C ARG A 6 8.70 -2.03 -9.38
N SER A 7 7.61 -2.79 -9.37
CA SER A 7 6.70 -2.87 -8.23
C SER A 7 6.63 -4.29 -7.68
N PHE A 8 6.62 -4.41 -6.35
CA PHE A 8 6.22 -5.62 -5.66
C PHE A 8 4.82 -5.42 -5.07
N VAL A 9 3.86 -6.21 -5.51
CA VAL A 9 2.47 -6.17 -5.04
C VAL A 9 2.18 -7.43 -4.25
N PHE A 10 1.60 -7.31 -3.07
CA PHE A 10 1.16 -8.47 -2.30
C PHE A 10 -0.25 -8.28 -1.76
N LEU A 11 -0.99 -9.38 -1.70
CA LEU A 11 -2.40 -9.41 -1.33
C LEU A 11 -2.82 -10.79 -0.82
N PRO A 12 -3.92 -10.89 -0.05
CA PRO A 12 -4.49 -12.17 0.37
C PRO A 12 -4.82 -13.09 -0.81
N ALA A 13 -4.59 -14.39 -0.66
CA ALA A 13 -4.93 -15.41 -1.65
C ALA A 13 -6.40 -15.88 -1.56
N HIS A 14 -7.00 -15.78 -0.38
CA HIS A 14 -8.30 -16.39 -0.08
C HIS A 14 -9.27 -15.39 0.53
N ASP A 15 -10.54 -15.53 0.18
CA ASP A 15 -11.59 -14.72 0.78
C ASP A 15 -11.80 -15.07 2.24
N GLN A 16 -12.11 -14.05 3.03
CA GLN A 16 -12.55 -14.24 4.40
C GLN A 16 -14.05 -14.48 4.45
N ALA A 17 -14.46 -15.22 5.47
CA ALA A 17 -15.87 -15.31 5.81
C ALA A 17 -16.43 -13.89 6.06
N PRO A 18 -17.70 -13.63 5.70
CA PRO A 18 -18.34 -12.37 6.02
C PRO A 18 -18.22 -11.99 7.50
N ASP A 19 -18.04 -10.70 7.77
CA ASP A 19 -18.01 -10.13 9.12
C ASP A 19 -18.79 -8.80 9.18
N PRO A 20 -19.01 -8.19 10.36
CA PRO A 20 -19.78 -6.95 10.47
C PRO A 20 -19.22 -5.75 9.67
N LEU A 21 -17.92 -5.73 9.40
CA LEU A 21 -17.23 -4.69 8.61
C LEU A 21 -17.14 -5.07 7.12
N ASN A 22 -17.19 -6.36 6.79
CA ASN A 22 -17.35 -6.88 5.44
C ASN A 22 -18.46 -7.93 5.35
N PRO A 23 -19.75 -7.54 5.31
CA PRO A 23 -20.87 -8.46 5.37
C PRO A 23 -21.04 -9.32 4.11
N ARG A 24 -20.28 -9.04 3.05
CA ARG A 24 -20.29 -9.84 1.81
C ARG A 24 -19.11 -10.81 1.74
N GLY A 25 -18.09 -10.66 2.58
CA GLY A 25 -16.82 -11.36 2.41
C GLY A 25 -16.23 -11.04 1.03
N GLY A 26 -15.47 -11.98 0.47
CA GLY A 26 -15.14 -11.93 -0.96
C GLY A 26 -14.11 -10.87 -1.37
N ASP A 27 -13.45 -10.19 -0.43
CA ASP A 27 -12.59 -9.05 -0.76
C ASP A 27 -11.30 -9.47 -1.48
N ALA A 28 -10.79 -10.69 -1.24
CA ALA A 28 -9.54 -11.15 -1.86
C ALA A 28 -9.73 -11.33 -3.36
N HIS A 29 -10.79 -12.01 -3.79
CA HIS A 29 -11.13 -12.16 -5.21
C HIS A 29 -11.89 -10.96 -5.78
N GLY A 30 -12.52 -10.16 -4.93
CA GLY A 30 -13.24 -8.94 -5.28
C GLY A 30 -12.32 -7.72 -5.32
N ALA A 31 -12.47 -6.84 -4.33
CA ALA A 31 -11.83 -5.54 -4.32
C ALA A 31 -10.29 -5.62 -4.45
N PHE A 32 -9.62 -6.52 -3.74
CA PHE A 32 -8.14 -6.56 -3.73
C PHE A 32 -7.59 -7.03 -5.08
N SER A 33 -8.13 -8.13 -5.64
CA SER A 33 -7.71 -8.62 -6.96
C SER A 33 -8.03 -7.65 -8.08
N LEU A 34 -9.17 -6.96 -8.03
CA LEU A 34 -9.52 -5.96 -9.04
C LEU A 34 -8.57 -4.76 -8.99
N GLY A 35 -8.22 -4.29 -7.79
CA GLY A 35 -7.23 -3.23 -7.61
C GLY A 35 -5.85 -3.64 -8.12
N GLU A 36 -5.39 -4.83 -7.74
CA GLU A 36 -4.12 -5.40 -8.21
C GLU A 36 -4.07 -5.50 -9.74
N SER A 37 -5.11 -6.04 -10.37
CA SER A 37 -5.15 -6.17 -11.83
C SER A 37 -5.05 -4.80 -12.51
N LYS A 38 -5.84 -3.81 -12.05
CA LYS A 38 -5.81 -2.45 -12.61
C LYS A 38 -4.45 -1.76 -12.41
N TYR A 39 -3.80 -2.01 -11.27
CA TYR A 39 -2.45 -1.50 -11.02
C TYR A 39 -1.42 -2.15 -11.96
N ARG A 40 -1.51 -3.47 -12.16
CA ARG A 40 -0.66 -4.22 -13.08
C ARG A 40 -0.86 -3.79 -14.53
N ASP A 41 -2.09 -3.53 -14.95
CA ASP A 41 -2.37 -3.04 -16.31
C ASP A 41 -1.78 -1.64 -16.53
N LEU A 42 -1.69 -0.82 -15.48
CA LEU A 42 -1.16 0.54 -15.54
C LEU A 42 0.38 0.60 -15.52
N TYR A 43 1.04 -0.26 -14.73
CA TYR A 43 2.48 -0.20 -14.47
C TYR A 43 3.28 -1.43 -14.89
N GLY A 44 2.61 -2.42 -15.48
CA GLY A 44 3.23 -3.61 -16.05
C GLY A 44 3.89 -3.36 -17.41
N PRO A 45 4.21 -4.44 -18.15
CA PRO A 45 4.80 -4.34 -19.47
C PRO A 45 3.94 -3.52 -20.46
N PRO A 46 4.54 -2.78 -21.39
CA PRO A 46 5.98 -2.67 -21.65
C PRO A 46 6.71 -1.62 -20.79
N GLY A 47 5.99 -0.82 -20.00
CA GLY A 47 6.53 0.37 -19.32
C GLY A 47 7.16 0.11 -17.94
N GLY A 48 7.02 -1.10 -17.41
CA GLY A 48 7.56 -1.49 -16.11
C GLY A 48 7.38 -2.98 -15.85
N SER A 49 7.54 -3.38 -14.60
CA SER A 49 7.31 -4.75 -14.15
C SER A 49 6.61 -4.76 -12.80
N VAL A 50 5.62 -5.64 -12.68
CA VAL A 50 4.83 -5.83 -11.46
C VAL A 50 4.95 -7.28 -11.04
N THR A 51 5.64 -7.53 -9.94
CA THR A 51 5.71 -8.85 -9.31
C THR A 51 4.59 -8.96 -8.30
N THR A 52 3.64 -9.86 -8.54
CA THR A 52 2.50 -10.08 -7.65
C THR A 52 2.69 -11.35 -6.82
N PHE A 53 2.52 -11.22 -5.50
CA PHE A 53 2.55 -12.35 -4.56
C PHE A 53 1.23 -12.46 -3.78
N ARG A 54 0.53 -13.57 -3.95
CA ARG A 54 -0.66 -13.90 -3.17
C ARG A 54 -0.27 -14.76 -1.98
N PHE A 55 -0.41 -14.23 -0.76
CA PHE A 55 -0.07 -14.98 0.45
C PHE A 55 -1.29 -15.71 1.00
N ASP A 56 -1.07 -16.91 1.52
CA ASP A 56 -2.12 -17.67 2.20
C ASP A 56 -2.51 -16.98 3.52
N ASN A 57 -3.67 -16.34 3.52
CA ASN A 57 -4.23 -15.60 4.64
C ASN A 57 -5.20 -16.42 5.53
N LEU A 58 -5.51 -17.67 5.14
CA LEU A 58 -6.39 -18.58 5.90
C LEU A 58 -5.63 -19.77 6.51
N GLY A 59 -4.42 -20.03 6.03
CA GLY A 59 -3.64 -21.19 6.41
C GLY A 59 -3.35 -21.30 7.91
N VAL A 60 -3.00 -22.52 8.30
CA VAL A 60 -2.56 -22.92 9.65
C VAL A 60 -1.26 -22.22 10.09
N LEU A 61 -0.58 -21.53 9.16
CA LEU A 61 0.67 -20.85 9.44
C LEU A 61 0.48 -19.72 10.46
N HIS A 62 1.28 -19.78 11.53
CA HIS A 62 1.43 -18.67 12.47
C HIS A 62 1.83 -17.38 11.74
N HIS A 63 1.48 -16.23 12.34
CA HIS A 63 1.69 -14.90 11.75
C HIS A 63 3.14 -14.67 11.27
N GLN A 64 4.13 -15.15 12.04
CA GLN A 64 5.54 -15.03 11.70
C GLN A 64 5.91 -15.80 10.41
N SER A 65 5.35 -16.99 10.22
CA SER A 65 5.58 -17.81 9.02
C SER A 65 4.98 -17.15 7.77
N ARG A 66 3.79 -16.55 7.87
CA ARG A 66 3.19 -15.78 6.78
C ARG A 66 3.99 -14.54 6.42
N ARG A 67 4.47 -13.80 7.42
CA ARG A 67 5.35 -12.66 7.19
C ARG A 67 6.62 -13.09 6.43
N ARG A 68 7.21 -14.21 6.84
CA ARG A 68 8.40 -14.76 6.18
C ARG A 68 8.14 -15.13 4.72
N THR A 69 7.01 -15.75 4.39
CA THR A 69 6.72 -16.11 2.98
C THR A 69 6.61 -14.88 2.07
N ILE A 70 6.08 -13.76 2.60
CA ILE A 70 6.07 -12.46 1.90
C ILE A 70 7.50 -11.93 1.70
N PHE A 71 8.34 -11.97 2.73
CA PHE A 71 9.74 -11.52 2.63
C PHE A 71 10.54 -12.37 1.63
N ASP A 72 10.41 -13.69 1.69
CA ASP A 72 11.06 -14.58 0.74
C ASP A 72 10.55 -14.34 -0.69
N ALA A 73 9.29 -13.96 -0.87
CA ALA A 73 8.73 -13.60 -2.18
C ALA A 73 9.30 -12.28 -2.72
N MET A 74 9.50 -11.27 -1.85
CA MET A 74 10.19 -10.03 -2.23
C MET A 74 11.61 -10.32 -2.74
N GLU A 75 12.34 -11.20 -2.04
CA GLU A 75 13.68 -11.63 -2.43
C GLU A 75 13.69 -12.36 -3.78
N ARG A 76 12.81 -13.36 -3.96
CA ARG A 76 12.72 -14.12 -5.22
C ARG A 76 12.34 -13.28 -6.44
N GLY A 77 11.59 -12.18 -6.26
CA GLY A 77 11.25 -11.27 -7.36
C GLY A 77 12.42 -10.37 -7.83
N GLY A 78 13.61 -10.50 -7.21
CA GLY A 78 14.85 -9.87 -7.66
C GLY A 78 15.13 -8.49 -7.07
N GLY A 79 14.25 -7.96 -6.22
CA GLY A 79 14.48 -6.70 -5.50
C GLY A 79 14.51 -5.46 -6.40
N ASN A 80 15.19 -4.41 -5.90
CA ASN A 80 15.26 -3.06 -6.44
C ASN A 80 13.88 -2.48 -6.81
N TYR A 81 12.88 -2.66 -5.94
CA TYR A 81 11.53 -2.14 -6.17
C TYR A 81 11.44 -0.63 -5.90
N ASP A 82 10.80 0.08 -6.83
CA ASP A 82 10.42 1.50 -6.70
C ASP A 82 9.08 1.67 -5.97
N ALA A 83 8.24 0.63 -6.00
CA ALA A 83 7.00 0.60 -5.26
C ALA A 83 6.78 -0.74 -4.56
N LEU A 84 6.28 -0.67 -3.33
CA LEU A 84 5.80 -1.81 -2.58
C LEU A 84 4.32 -1.56 -2.27
N VAL A 85 3.44 -2.40 -2.79
CA VAL A 85 2.00 -2.17 -2.79
C VAL A 85 1.29 -3.31 -2.07
N TYR A 86 0.40 -2.95 -1.16
CA TYR A 86 -0.43 -3.90 -0.44
C TYR A 86 -1.90 -3.62 -0.72
N PHE A 87 -2.64 -4.64 -1.15
CA PHE A 87 -4.10 -4.64 -1.20
C PHE A 87 -4.64 -5.58 -0.14
N GLY A 88 -5.29 -5.04 0.88
CA GLY A 88 -5.88 -5.87 1.92
C GLY A 88 -6.46 -5.07 3.08
N HIS A 89 -6.87 -5.77 4.12
CA HIS A 89 -7.32 -5.11 5.34
C HIS A 89 -6.13 -4.56 6.15
N GLY A 90 -6.38 -3.45 6.83
CA GLY A 90 -5.47 -2.85 7.78
C GLY A 90 -6.17 -2.58 9.10
N PHE A 91 -5.36 -2.42 10.13
CA PHE A 91 -5.75 -1.96 11.45
C PHE A 91 -4.70 -0.95 11.92
N PRO A 92 -4.95 -0.16 12.98
CA PRO A 92 -3.96 0.82 13.45
C PRO A 92 -2.56 0.22 13.66
N GLY A 93 -2.49 -1.02 14.15
CA GLY A 93 -1.22 -1.69 14.43
C GLY A 93 -0.54 -2.40 13.25
N GLY A 94 -1.13 -2.49 12.06
CA GLY A 94 -0.53 -3.32 11.01
C GLY A 94 -1.40 -3.65 9.81
N LEU A 95 -0.92 -4.63 9.04
CA LEU A 95 -1.57 -5.18 7.85
C LEU A 95 -2.17 -6.53 8.21
N ALA A 96 -3.50 -6.62 8.21
CA ALA A 96 -4.20 -7.80 8.68
C ALA A 96 -3.80 -9.05 7.89
N HIS A 97 -3.67 -10.18 8.58
CA HIS A 97 -3.36 -11.51 8.02
C HIS A 97 -1.99 -11.67 7.35
N THR A 98 -1.22 -10.60 7.16
CA THR A 98 0.16 -10.67 6.65
C THR A 98 1.15 -11.12 7.72
N GLY A 99 0.81 -10.92 9.01
CA GLY A 99 1.74 -11.01 10.12
C GLY A 99 2.73 -9.85 10.19
N ILE A 100 2.52 -8.77 9.42
CA ILE A 100 3.28 -7.52 9.46
C ILE A 100 2.51 -6.50 10.28
N ASP A 101 3.04 -6.18 11.46
CA ASP A 101 2.46 -5.27 12.44
C ASP A 101 3.56 -4.46 13.16
N ASN A 102 3.15 -3.64 14.13
CA ASN A 102 4.01 -2.78 14.93
C ASN A 102 5.15 -3.52 15.63
N ASP A 103 4.97 -4.80 15.98
CA ASP A 103 6.00 -5.58 16.70
C ASP A 103 7.15 -5.99 15.77
N CYS A 104 6.92 -5.97 14.46
CA CYS A 104 7.92 -6.35 13.46
C CYS A 104 8.33 -5.22 12.52
N VAL A 105 7.99 -3.96 12.81
CA VAL A 105 8.33 -2.79 11.96
C VAL A 105 9.82 -2.75 11.61
N ALA A 106 10.71 -3.05 12.56
CA ALA A 106 12.15 -3.09 12.31
C ALA A 106 12.54 -4.18 11.28
N GLN A 107 11.92 -5.36 11.37
CA GLN A 107 12.13 -6.45 10.42
C GLN A 107 11.60 -6.08 9.03
N PHE A 108 10.39 -5.52 8.96
CA PHE A 108 9.81 -5.05 7.70
C PHE A 108 10.67 -3.96 7.04
N ALA A 109 11.10 -2.96 7.81
CA ALA A 109 12.00 -1.92 7.32
C ALA A 109 13.34 -2.49 6.85
N ALA A 110 13.90 -3.51 7.50
CA ALA A 110 15.12 -4.18 7.03
C ALA A 110 14.93 -4.83 5.65
N GLN A 111 13.77 -5.46 5.41
CA GLN A 111 13.44 -6.04 4.10
C GLN A 111 13.25 -4.98 3.03
N VAL A 112 12.58 -3.87 3.35
CA VAL A 112 12.46 -2.72 2.44
C VAL A 112 13.85 -2.19 2.06
N ARG A 113 14.76 -2.00 3.03
CA ARG A 113 16.13 -1.54 2.72
C ARG A 113 16.91 -2.50 1.82
N ARG A 114 16.69 -3.80 2.00
CA ARG A 114 17.40 -4.85 1.25
C ARG A 114 16.88 -5.00 -0.18
N HIS A 115 15.59 -4.76 -0.40
CA HIS A 115 14.93 -5.12 -1.66
C HIS A 115 14.29 -3.95 -2.41
N CYS A 116 14.27 -2.74 -1.86
CA CYS A 116 13.68 -1.56 -2.50
C CYS A 116 14.72 -0.47 -2.73
N THR A 117 14.41 0.47 -3.62
CA THR A 117 15.23 1.66 -3.82
C THR A 117 15.04 2.66 -2.67
N PRO A 118 16.03 3.51 -2.34
CA PRO A 118 15.89 4.50 -1.25
C PRO A 118 14.76 5.53 -1.44
N SER A 119 14.23 5.67 -2.66
CA SER A 119 13.10 6.55 -3.00
C SER A 119 11.76 5.81 -3.09
N VAL A 120 11.69 4.56 -2.60
CA VAL A 120 10.52 3.67 -2.71
C VAL A 120 9.21 4.33 -2.23
N LYS A 121 8.13 4.07 -2.96
CA LYS A 121 6.76 4.36 -2.55
C LYS A 121 6.14 3.12 -1.91
N ILE A 122 5.82 3.18 -0.62
CA ILE A 122 5.10 2.10 0.06
C ILE A 122 3.62 2.46 0.08
N ILE A 123 2.79 1.74 -0.67
CA ILE A 123 1.39 2.07 -0.90
C ILE A 123 0.51 1.03 -0.21
N LEU A 124 -0.10 1.40 0.90
CA LEU A 124 -0.94 0.55 1.70
C LEU A 124 -2.40 0.89 1.42
N TYR A 125 -3.03 0.16 0.49
CA TYR A 125 -4.49 0.20 0.29
C TYR A 125 -5.19 -0.58 1.40
N ALA A 126 -4.97 -0.11 2.64
CA ALA A 126 -5.31 -0.74 3.90
C ALA A 126 -5.85 0.32 4.87
N CYS A 127 -7.06 0.08 5.37
CA CYS A 127 -7.75 1.00 6.28
C CYS A 127 -7.03 1.12 7.64
N TRP A 128 -7.18 2.26 8.32
CA TRP A 128 -6.63 2.56 9.66
C TRP A 128 -5.11 2.56 9.83
N ALA A 129 -4.35 1.96 8.91
CA ALA A 129 -2.89 1.95 8.97
C ALA A 129 -2.27 3.36 8.90
N GLY A 130 -3.01 4.34 8.37
CA GLY A 130 -2.60 5.74 8.25
C GLY A 130 -3.09 6.66 9.37
N GLU A 131 -3.69 6.13 10.45
CA GLU A 131 -4.01 6.97 11.61
C GLU A 131 -2.73 7.56 12.25
N PRO A 132 -2.79 8.72 12.92
CA PRO A 132 -1.61 9.34 13.51
C PRO A 132 -0.86 8.43 14.48
N GLY A 133 0.47 8.34 14.32
CA GLY A 133 1.34 7.53 15.19
C GLY A 133 1.27 6.00 14.95
N GLN A 134 0.48 5.57 13.98
CA GLN A 134 0.20 4.16 13.71
C GLN A 134 1.21 3.52 12.73
N PHE A 135 0.86 2.36 12.20
CA PHE A 135 1.76 1.51 11.42
C PHE A 135 2.48 2.25 10.28
N ALA A 136 1.78 3.00 9.43
CA ALA A 136 2.41 3.70 8.30
C ALA A 136 3.45 4.73 8.74
N TYR A 137 3.14 5.50 9.81
CA TYR A 137 4.09 6.43 10.42
C TYR A 137 5.33 5.70 10.95
N ARG A 138 5.14 4.59 11.68
CA ARG A 138 6.24 3.81 12.27
C ARG A 138 7.16 3.23 11.20
N VAL A 139 6.61 2.77 10.09
CA VAL A 139 7.40 2.34 8.92
C VAL A 139 8.21 3.52 8.35
N GLY A 140 7.57 4.69 8.17
CA GLY A 140 8.26 5.90 7.71
C GLY A 140 9.43 6.31 8.61
N GLN A 141 9.22 6.30 9.94
CA GLN A 141 10.25 6.57 10.93
C GLN A 141 11.38 5.53 10.89
N ALA A 142 11.02 4.25 10.82
CA ALA A 142 12.00 3.19 10.74
C ALA A 142 12.88 3.31 9.49
N LEU A 143 12.40 3.91 8.40
CA LEU A 143 13.16 4.12 7.16
C LEU A 143 13.88 5.47 7.08
N ALA A 144 13.69 6.38 8.05
CA ALA A 144 14.08 7.78 7.93
C ALA A 144 15.58 8.00 7.62
N GLY A 145 16.48 7.25 8.27
CA GLY A 145 17.93 7.37 8.07
C GLY A 145 18.48 6.70 6.81
N TRP A 146 17.66 5.94 6.09
CA TRP A 146 18.03 5.28 4.82
C TRP A 146 17.38 5.94 3.61
N ALA A 147 16.20 6.51 3.81
CA ALA A 147 15.38 7.06 2.74
C ALA A 147 16.02 8.28 2.06
N GLN A 148 15.84 8.36 0.75
CA GLN A 148 16.17 9.53 -0.07
C GLN A 148 14.91 10.34 -0.41
N SER A 149 15.12 11.47 -1.10
CA SER A 149 14.02 12.28 -1.64
C SER A 149 13.05 11.40 -2.44
N GLY A 150 11.76 11.60 -2.19
CA GLY A 150 10.69 10.84 -2.83
C GLY A 150 10.16 9.65 -2.02
N MET A 151 10.86 9.12 -1.02
CA MET A 151 10.30 8.04 -0.19
C MET A 151 9.06 8.50 0.57
N ALA A 152 7.99 7.72 0.52
CA ALA A 152 6.81 7.93 1.35
C ALA A 152 6.02 6.64 1.56
N VAL A 153 5.40 6.53 2.74
CA VAL A 153 4.37 5.52 3.02
C VAL A 153 3.00 6.16 2.85
N PHE A 154 2.13 5.57 2.02
CA PHE A 154 0.75 6.00 1.80
C PHE A 154 -0.18 5.01 2.48
N ALA A 155 -1.16 5.51 3.21
CA ALA A 155 -2.15 4.66 3.88
C ALA A 155 -3.47 5.39 4.07
N HIS A 156 -4.53 4.61 4.30
CA HIS A 156 -5.84 5.15 4.62
C HIS A 156 -6.03 5.34 6.12
N ARG A 157 -6.69 6.44 6.50
CA ARG A 157 -7.02 6.71 7.91
C ARG A 157 -8.24 5.95 8.40
N GLN A 158 -9.29 5.81 7.60
CA GLN A 158 -10.55 5.22 8.06
C GLN A 158 -10.95 3.99 7.26
N ALA A 159 -11.81 3.14 7.84
CA ALA A 159 -12.47 2.06 7.12
C ALA A 159 -13.39 2.60 6.02
N ARG A 160 -13.10 2.25 4.77
CA ARG A 160 -13.96 2.42 3.60
C ARG A 160 -13.60 1.33 2.57
N HIS A 161 -13.65 1.66 1.29
CA HIS A 161 -13.24 0.80 0.20
C HIS A 161 -11.71 0.62 0.15
N SER A 162 -11.22 -0.56 -0.25
CA SER A 162 -9.80 -0.91 -0.41
C SER A 162 -8.93 0.24 -0.98
N TYR A 163 -9.02 0.51 -2.28
CA TYR A 163 -8.18 1.51 -2.95
C TYR A 163 -8.90 2.81 -3.35
N ARG A 164 -10.24 2.86 -3.26
CA ARG A 164 -11.05 4.04 -3.60
C ARG A 164 -11.30 4.97 -2.42
N ASN A 165 -10.67 4.72 -1.27
CA ASN A 165 -10.86 5.54 -0.09
C ASN A 165 -10.14 6.89 -0.26
N PRO A 166 -10.86 8.03 -0.29
CA PRO A 166 -10.23 9.33 -0.50
C PRO A 166 -9.41 9.79 0.70
N LEU A 167 -9.58 9.20 1.89
CA LEU A 167 -8.87 9.59 3.11
C LEU A 167 -7.45 9.01 3.14
N VAL A 168 -6.65 9.37 2.14
CA VAL A 168 -5.26 8.95 1.98
C VAL A 168 -4.32 9.96 2.61
N TYR A 169 -3.40 9.47 3.41
CA TYR A 169 -2.32 10.24 4.00
C TYR A 169 -0.99 9.68 3.54
N ARG A 170 0.01 10.56 3.45
CA ARG A 170 1.39 10.18 3.18
C ARG A 170 2.28 10.52 4.37
N PHE A 171 3.26 9.65 4.59
CA PHE A 171 4.24 9.70 5.67
C PHE A 171 5.63 9.66 5.05
N PRO A 172 6.19 10.81 4.64
CA PRO A 172 7.59 10.90 4.25
C PRO A 172 8.51 10.68 5.45
N SER A 173 9.79 10.38 5.21
CA SER A 173 10.81 10.03 6.22
C SER A 173 10.95 11.02 7.39
N HIS A 174 10.64 12.30 7.17
CA HIS A 174 10.98 13.41 8.06
C HIS A 174 9.76 14.11 8.68
N HIS A 175 8.54 13.62 8.46
CA HIS A 175 7.34 14.23 9.03
C HIS A 175 6.94 13.62 10.38
N GLY A 176 6.24 14.42 11.19
CA GLY A 176 5.71 14.00 12.49
C GLY A 176 4.58 12.98 12.39
N ALA A 177 4.14 12.48 13.55
CA ALA A 177 3.18 11.39 13.71
C ALA A 177 1.85 11.57 12.95
N GLY A 178 1.47 12.81 12.63
CA GLY A 178 0.27 13.10 11.85
C GLY A 178 0.37 12.68 10.38
N GLY A 179 1.53 12.72 9.76
CA GLY A 179 1.60 12.69 8.29
C GLY A 179 0.80 13.84 7.66
N GLU A 180 0.59 13.79 6.34
CA GLU A 180 -0.13 14.83 5.60
C GLU A 180 -1.16 14.23 4.64
N PRO A 181 -2.34 14.86 4.47
CA PRO A 181 -3.30 14.41 3.48
C PRO A 181 -2.69 14.54 2.09
N VAL A 182 -2.90 13.54 1.22
CA VAL A 182 -2.38 13.57 -0.16
C VAL A 182 -2.98 14.73 -0.95
N HIS A 183 -4.26 15.03 -0.73
CA HIS A 183 -4.99 16.14 -1.32
C HIS A 183 -6.06 16.62 -0.31
N PRO A 184 -6.48 17.90 -0.34
CA PRO A 184 -7.71 18.32 0.31
C PRO A 184 -8.88 17.37 0.04
N ILE A 185 -9.64 17.03 1.07
CA ILE A 185 -10.75 16.07 0.97
C ILE A 185 -12.05 16.80 0.56
N ASP A 186 -12.00 17.40 -0.63
CA ASP A 186 -13.12 18.07 -1.29
C ASP A 186 -13.91 17.14 -2.22
N ASP A 187 -14.96 17.67 -2.83
CA ASP A 187 -15.86 16.89 -3.70
C ASP A 187 -15.17 16.40 -4.98
N ALA A 188 -14.28 17.21 -5.56
CA ALA A 188 -13.51 16.83 -6.75
C ALA A 188 -12.61 15.62 -6.46
N TRP A 189 -11.89 15.65 -5.33
CA TRP A 189 -11.05 14.54 -4.90
C TRP A 189 -11.86 13.27 -4.60
N ARG A 190 -12.98 13.42 -3.88
CA ARG A 190 -13.87 12.28 -3.57
C ARG A 190 -14.44 11.66 -4.84
N HIS A 191 -14.89 12.49 -5.77
CA HIS A 191 -15.43 12.05 -7.06
C HIS A 191 -14.36 11.34 -7.89
N ALA A 192 -13.16 11.94 -7.99
CA ALA A 192 -12.05 11.35 -8.71
C ALA A 192 -11.65 9.99 -8.11
N MET A 193 -11.51 9.87 -6.79
CA MET A 193 -11.16 8.61 -6.12
C MET A 193 -12.23 7.52 -6.28
N ALA A 194 -13.50 7.89 -6.39
CA ALA A 194 -14.60 6.96 -6.62
C ALA A 194 -14.67 6.44 -8.07
N HIS A 195 -14.22 7.25 -9.04
CA HIS A 195 -14.32 6.94 -10.46
C HIS A 195 -13.30 5.88 -10.91
N GLU A 196 -13.79 4.73 -11.37
CA GLU A 196 -12.91 3.62 -11.73
C GLU A 196 -12.05 3.84 -12.99
N ARG A 197 -12.44 4.77 -13.87
CA ARG A 197 -11.77 4.98 -15.17
C ARG A 197 -10.53 5.84 -15.09
N ASN A 198 -10.46 6.79 -14.16
CA ASN A 198 -9.33 7.72 -14.09
C ASN A 198 -8.10 7.08 -13.42
N LEU A 199 -8.29 6.01 -12.64
CA LEU A 199 -7.28 5.32 -11.85
C LEU A 199 -6.43 6.28 -11.00
N ILE A 200 -7.01 7.40 -10.54
CA ILE A 200 -6.26 8.41 -9.79
C ILE A 200 -5.65 7.80 -8.52
N TRP A 201 -6.35 6.85 -7.91
CA TRP A 201 -5.91 6.10 -6.73
C TRP A 201 -4.58 5.36 -6.93
N ALA A 202 -4.28 4.93 -8.16
CA ALA A 202 -3.04 4.24 -8.51
C ALA A 202 -1.93 5.23 -8.89
N LYS A 203 -2.32 6.40 -9.42
CA LYS A 203 -1.43 7.40 -10.01
C LYS A 203 -0.88 8.41 -9.01
N PHE A 204 -1.69 8.86 -8.05
CA PHE A 204 -1.29 9.93 -7.11
C PHE A 204 0.01 9.66 -6.34
N PRO A 205 0.40 8.41 -5.98
CA PRO A 205 1.65 8.18 -5.24
C PRO A 205 2.91 8.63 -6.00
N PHE A 206 2.78 8.75 -7.32
CA PHE A 206 3.83 9.06 -8.29
C PHE A 206 3.69 10.46 -8.92
N MET A 207 2.66 11.20 -8.51
CA MET A 207 2.35 12.54 -9.00
C MET A 207 2.85 13.61 -8.04
N THR A 208 3.14 14.79 -8.58
CA THR A 208 3.31 16.01 -7.76
C THR A 208 1.94 16.52 -7.29
N PRO A 209 1.89 17.39 -6.26
CA PRO A 209 0.64 18.04 -5.87
C PRO A 209 -0.07 18.78 -7.02
N GLU A 210 0.70 19.42 -7.91
CA GLU A 210 0.19 20.12 -9.10
C GLU A 210 -0.43 19.14 -10.10
N GLU A 211 0.22 18.00 -10.33
CA GLU A 211 -0.29 16.95 -11.22
C GLU A 211 -1.57 16.31 -10.67
N ILE A 212 -1.67 16.14 -9.35
CA ILE A 212 -2.91 15.66 -8.72
C ILE A 212 -4.04 16.67 -8.95
N LYS A 213 -3.80 17.97 -8.72
CA LYS A 213 -4.80 19.01 -8.94
C LYS A 213 -5.31 19.01 -10.38
N GLN A 214 -4.42 18.88 -11.36
CA GLN A 214 -4.80 18.83 -12.78
C GLN A 214 -5.59 17.57 -13.14
N ALA A 215 -5.34 16.44 -12.47
CA ALA A 215 -5.96 15.16 -12.79
C ALA A 215 -7.36 14.95 -12.20
N ILE A 216 -7.83 15.84 -11.32
CA ILE A 216 -9.11 15.71 -10.60
C ILE A 216 -10.16 16.75 -10.99
N VAL A 217 -9.82 17.64 -11.93
CA VAL A 217 -10.74 18.61 -12.55
C VAL A 217 -11.59 17.92 -13.61
#